data_AF-A0A1Z9VTG6-F1
#
_entry.id   AF-A0A1Z9VTG6-F1
#
_cell.length_a   1.000
_cell.length_b   1.000
_cell.length_c   1.000
_cell.angle_alpha   90.00
_cell.angle_beta   90.00
_cell.angle_gamma   90.00
#
_symmetry.space_group_name_H-M   'P 1'
#
loop_
_entity.id
_entity.type
_entity.pdbx_description
1 polymer ?
#
loop_
_entity_poly.entity_id
_entity_poly.type
_entity_poly.pdbx_seq_one_letter_code
_entity_poly.pdbx_strand_id
1 'polypeptide(L)'
;FHPLGALATGLVAGGLFVWLFVWCSKQKQLDDVLGVWALHGVCGAWGALACGIFGTTAFGGLGGVSFMAQFIGTITGVGIAVISGLIIYGVIRQTLGLRLSEEEEFDGADLAIHRIKANPEV
;
A
#
# COMPACT_ATOMS: atom_id res chain seq x y z
N PHE A 1 21.53 -7.58 -2.81
CA PHE A 1 21.88 -7.28 -1.40
C PHE A 1 22.87 -8.29 -0.88
N HIS A 2 23.71 -7.88 0.09
CA HIS A 2 24.29 -8.82 1.04
C HIS A 2 23.17 -9.42 1.93
N PRO A 3 23.26 -10.68 2.39
CA PRO A 3 22.21 -11.29 3.22
C PRO A 3 21.81 -10.49 4.46
N LEU A 4 22.77 -9.83 5.12
CA LEU A 4 22.48 -8.96 6.27
C LEU A 4 21.65 -7.72 5.90
N GLY A 5 21.89 -7.14 4.71
CA GLY A 5 21.09 -6.03 4.20
C GLY A 5 19.67 -6.46 3.83
N ALA A 6 19.52 -7.67 3.28
CA ALA A 6 18.21 -8.26 3.02
C ALA A 6 17.43 -8.52 4.33
N LEU A 7 18.10 -9.07 5.35
CA LEU A 7 17.52 -9.29 6.69
C LEU A 7 17.07 -7.96 7.32
N ALA A 8 17.93 -6.94 7.32
CA ALA A 8 17.59 -5.63 7.86
C ALA A 8 16.39 -5.00 7.13
N THR A 9 16.36 -5.10 5.80
CA THR A 9 15.24 -4.61 4.99
C THR A 9 13.93 -5.30 5.39
N GLY A 10 13.93 -6.62 5.51
CA GLY A 10 12.75 -7.41 5.88
C GLY A 10 12.27 -7.17 7.32
N LEU A 11 13.18 -7.05 8.29
CA LEU A 11 12.83 -6.76 9.68
C LEU A 11 12.14 -5.40 9.81
N VAL A 12 12.69 -4.36 9.16
CA VAL A 12 12.09 -3.03 9.17
C VAL A 12 10.75 -3.03 8.44
N ALA A 13 10.65 -3.68 7.27
CA ALA A 13 9.39 -3.80 6.53
C ALA A 13 8.30 -4.51 7.36
N GLY A 14 8.63 -5.64 7.99
CA GLY A 14 7.67 -6.38 8.83
C GLY A 14 7.19 -5.56 10.03
N GLY A 15 8.12 -4.88 10.71
CA GLY A 15 7.76 -3.98 11.82
C GLY A 15 6.89 -2.80 11.37
N LEU A 16 7.24 -2.16 10.26
CA LEU A 16 6.45 -1.06 9.67
C LEU A 16 5.05 -1.52 9.29
N PHE A 17 4.92 -2.67 8.63
CA PHE A 17 3.61 -3.20 8.23
C PHE A 17 2.71 -3.43 9.44
N VAL A 18 3.18 -4.18 10.45
CA VAL A 18 2.37 -4.51 11.63
C VAL A 18 1.96 -3.24 12.36
N TRP A 19 2.90 -2.33 12.60
CA TRP A 19 2.61 -1.09 13.30
C TRP A 19 1.61 -0.22 12.53
N LEU A 20 1.83 0.00 11.24
CA LEU A 20 1.01 0.88 10.43
C LEU A 20 -0.38 0.29 10.15
N PHE A 21 -0.47 -1.01 9.88
CA PHE A 21 -1.75 -1.70 9.70
C PHE A 21 -2.61 -1.56 10.97
N VAL A 22 -2.06 -1.90 12.14
CA VAL A 22 -2.77 -1.76 13.42
C VAL A 22 -3.15 -0.32 13.71
N TRP A 23 -2.28 0.64 13.38
CA TRP A 23 -2.59 2.06 13.55
C TRP A 23 -3.74 2.51 12.63
N CYS A 24 -3.70 2.13 11.34
CA CYS A 24 -4.73 2.41 10.35
C CYS A 24 -6.08 1.84 10.79
N SER A 25 -6.15 0.56 11.19
CA SER A 25 -7.39 -0.08 11.63
C SER A 25 -8.04 0.56 12.86
N LYS A 26 -7.33 1.41 13.60
CA LYS A 26 -7.88 2.17 14.74
C LYS A 26 -8.36 3.57 14.36
N GLN A 27 -8.09 4.03 13.15
CA GLN A 27 -8.53 5.35 12.70
C GLN A 27 -9.96 5.28 12.15
N LYS A 28 -10.82 6.19 12.62
CA LYS A 28 -12.23 6.22 12.21
C LYS A 28 -12.46 6.55 10.73
N GLN A 29 -11.48 7.13 10.05
CA GLN A 29 -11.59 7.62 8.67
C GLN A 29 -10.63 6.91 7.71
N LEU A 30 -9.78 6.00 8.21
CA LEU A 30 -8.85 5.24 7.37
C LEU A 30 -9.15 3.77 7.55
N ASP A 31 -9.86 3.21 6.58
CA ASP A 31 -10.21 1.80 6.54
C ASP A 31 -9.45 1.11 5.41
N ASP A 32 -8.15 0.86 5.65
CA ASP A 32 -7.32 0.05 4.76
C ASP A 32 -7.58 -1.43 5.04
N VAL A 33 -8.74 -1.92 4.59
CA VAL A 33 -9.33 -3.22 4.94
C VAL A 33 -8.33 -4.38 4.81
N LEU A 34 -7.49 -4.35 3.78
CA LEU A 34 -6.54 -5.41 3.46
C LEU A 34 -5.07 -5.03 3.76
N GLY A 35 -4.82 -3.85 4.36
CA GLY A 35 -3.47 -3.38 4.65
C GLY A 35 -2.64 -3.07 3.40
N VAL A 36 -3.28 -2.74 2.28
CA VAL A 36 -2.60 -2.53 0.98
C VAL A 36 -1.68 -1.31 1.05
N TRP A 37 -2.13 -0.23 1.69
CA TRP A 37 -1.33 0.96 1.87
C TRP A 37 -0.13 0.68 2.80
N ALA A 38 -0.37 0.00 3.93
CA ALA A 38 0.68 -0.32 4.88
C ALA A 38 1.75 -1.26 4.28
N LEU A 39 1.32 -2.32 3.59
CA LEU A 39 2.20 -3.31 2.99
C LEU A 39 2.85 -2.80 1.71
N HIS A 40 2.05 -2.52 0.67
CA HIS A 40 2.60 -2.22 -0.66
C HIS A 40 3.09 -0.78 -0.76
N GLY A 41 2.36 0.17 -0.19
CA GLY A 41 2.74 1.59 -0.20
C GLY A 41 4.00 1.84 0.63
N VAL A 42 3.88 1.66 1.95
CA VAL A 42 4.95 2.05 2.89
C VAL A 42 6.12 1.07 2.88
N CYS A 43 5.88 -0.25 2.93
CA CYS A 43 7.00 -1.19 2.88
C CYS A 43 7.67 -1.21 1.50
N GLY A 44 6.92 -0.95 0.42
CA GLY A 44 7.48 -0.75 -0.92
C GLY A 44 8.40 0.47 -0.99
N ALA A 45 7.96 1.61 -0.46
CA ALA A 45 8.80 2.81 -0.37
C ALA A 45 10.07 2.56 0.47
N TRP A 46 9.93 1.89 1.62
CA TRP A 46 11.08 1.46 2.41
C TRP A 46 12.03 0.56 1.61
N GLY A 47 11.50 -0.44 0.90
CA GLY A 47 12.32 -1.34 0.07
C GLY A 47 13.12 -0.61 -1.00
N ALA A 48 12.54 0.42 -1.63
CA ALA A 48 13.25 1.25 -2.60
C ALA A 48 14.40 2.05 -1.97
N LEU A 49 14.17 2.65 -0.79
CA LEU A 49 15.22 3.37 -0.05
C LEU A 49 16.30 2.42 0.48
N ALA A 50 15.90 1.28 1.04
CA ALA A 50 16.79 0.22 1.49
C ALA A 50 17.64 -0.32 0.33
N CYS A 51 17.11 -0.34 -0.89
CA CYS A 51 17.88 -0.65 -2.09
C CYS A 51 19.03 0.35 -2.31
N GLY A 52 18.75 1.65 -2.17
CA GLY A 52 19.74 2.71 -2.26
C GLY A 52 20.81 2.67 -1.15
N ILE A 53 20.49 2.10 0.01
CA ILE A 53 21.40 2.00 1.16
C ILE A 53 22.21 0.69 1.07
N PHE A 54 21.54 -0.45 1.17
CA PHE A 54 22.14 -1.79 1.26
C PHE A 54 22.54 -2.38 -0.10
N GLY A 55 22.21 -1.70 -1.21
CA GLY A 55 22.68 -2.04 -2.55
C GLY A 55 24.10 -1.55 -2.83
N THR A 56 24.62 -0.61 -2.03
CA THR A 56 25.97 -0.05 -2.20
C THR A 56 27.07 -1.05 -1.83
N THR A 57 28.24 -0.90 -2.42
CA THR A 57 29.41 -1.76 -2.12
C THR A 57 29.88 -1.62 -0.67
N ALA A 58 29.69 -0.46 -0.05
CA ALA A 58 30.01 -0.21 1.36
C ALA A 58 29.26 -1.14 2.33
N PHE A 59 28.06 -1.59 1.95
CA PHE A 59 27.26 -2.55 2.72
C PHE A 59 27.27 -3.97 2.13
N GLY A 60 28.26 -4.30 1.29
CA GLY A 60 28.40 -5.61 0.66
C GLY A 60 27.40 -5.86 -0.48
N GLY A 61 26.74 -4.82 -0.97
CA GLY A 61 25.91 -4.87 -2.17
C GLY A 61 26.76 -4.89 -3.46
N LEU A 62 26.10 -5.13 -4.59
CA LEU A 62 26.76 -5.22 -5.90
C LEU A 62 27.21 -3.85 -6.44
N GLY A 63 26.80 -2.73 -5.83
CA GLY A 63 27.01 -1.40 -6.37
C GLY A 63 26.08 -1.09 -7.55
N GLY A 64 26.34 0.02 -8.26
CA GLY A 64 25.53 0.46 -9.40
C GLY A 64 24.16 1.06 -9.04
N VAL A 65 23.86 1.18 -7.75
CA VAL A 65 22.62 1.80 -7.25
C VAL A 65 22.95 3.15 -6.64
N SER A 66 22.18 4.18 -6.98
CA SER A 66 22.28 5.51 -6.39
C SER A 66 21.16 5.73 -5.38
N PHE A 67 21.53 6.05 -4.14
CA PHE A 67 20.54 6.40 -3.11
C PHE A 67 19.68 7.60 -3.51
N MET A 68 20.29 8.63 -4.10
CA MET A 68 19.54 9.81 -4.58
C MET A 68 18.56 9.46 -5.69
N ALA A 69 18.94 8.56 -6.62
CA ALA A 69 18.02 8.09 -7.65
C ALA A 69 16.84 7.32 -7.05
N GLN A 70 17.10 6.42 -6.10
CA GLN A 70 16.04 5.68 -5.40
C GLN A 70 15.12 6.60 -4.59
N PHE A 71 15.68 7.59 -3.90
CA PHE A 71 14.91 8.56 -3.13
C PHE A 71 14.00 9.41 -4.03
N ILE A 72 14.55 10.02 -5.07
CA ILE A 72 13.79 10.83 -6.03
C ILE A 72 12.74 9.96 -6.72
N GLY A 73 13.11 8.78 -7.23
CA GLY A 73 12.20 7.86 -7.88
C GLY A 73 11.04 7.43 -6.98
N THR A 74 11.32 7.16 -5.69
CA THR A 74 10.29 6.80 -4.71
C THR A 74 9.31 7.95 -4.48
N ILE A 75 9.81 9.17 -4.20
CA ILE A 75 8.95 10.33 -3.95
C ILE A 75 8.15 10.70 -5.21
N THR A 76 8.77 10.65 -6.39
CA THR A 76 8.08 10.88 -7.66
C THR A 76 7.00 9.82 -7.90
N GLY A 77 7.31 8.54 -7.69
CA GLY A 77 6.34 7.45 -7.83
C GLY A 77 5.14 7.58 -6.89
N VAL A 78 5.41 7.86 -5.60
CA VAL A 78 4.37 8.12 -4.60
C VAL A 78 3.55 9.35 -4.97
N GLY A 79 4.20 10.43 -5.39
CA GLY A 79 3.54 11.66 -5.83
C GLY A 79 2.60 11.43 -7.01
N ILE A 80 3.06 10.72 -8.04
CA ILE A 80 2.23 10.35 -9.19
C ILE A 80 1.04 9.50 -8.73
N ALA A 81 1.27 8.47 -7.90
CA ALA A 81 0.21 7.57 -7.43
C ALA A 81 -0.86 8.32 -6.62
N VAL A 82 -0.46 9.18 -5.69
CA VAL A 82 -1.38 9.97 -4.87
C VAL A 82 -2.14 10.99 -5.71
N ILE A 83 -1.45 11.77 -6.54
CA ILE A 83 -2.08 12.82 -7.36
C ILE A 83 -3.06 12.21 -8.36
N SER A 84 -2.62 11.19 -9.10
CA SER A 84 -3.48 10.52 -10.08
C SER A 84 -4.66 9.80 -9.42
N GLY A 85 -4.44 9.10 -8.31
CA GLY A 85 -5.50 8.48 -7.52
C GLY A 85 -6.54 9.50 -7.06
N LEU A 86 -6.12 10.61 -6.46
CA LEU A 86 -7.03 11.67 -6.01
C LEU A 86 -7.85 12.26 -7.16
N ILE A 87 -7.22 12.49 -8.32
CA ILE A 87 -7.92 13.01 -9.50
C ILE A 87 -8.93 11.99 -10.02
N ILE A 88 -8.50 10.75 -10.26
CA ILE A 88 -9.35 9.71 -10.86
C ILE A 88 -10.53 9.37 -9.94
N TYR A 89 -10.25 9.01 -8.68
CA TYR A 89 -11.30 8.66 -7.72
C TYR A 89 -12.15 9.89 -7.35
N GLY A 90 -11.56 11.09 -7.32
CA GLY A 90 -12.31 12.34 -7.13
C GLY A 90 -13.34 12.59 -8.22
N VAL A 91 -12.96 12.39 -9.49
CA VAL A 91 -13.86 12.50 -10.64
C VAL A 91 -14.96 11.45 -10.58
N ILE A 92 -14.60 10.17 -10.37
CA ILE A 92 -15.59 9.08 -10.30
C ILE A 92 -16.59 9.33 -9.16
N ARG A 93 -16.13 9.80 -7.99
CA ARG A 93 -17.00 10.14 -6.86
C ARG A 93 -18.05 11.19 -7.23
N GLN A 94 -17.71 12.18 -8.05
CA GLN A 94 -18.61 13.25 -8.44
C GLN A 94 -19.58 12.87 -9.57
N THR A 95 -19.21 11.91 -10.42
CA THR A 95 -19.98 11.55 -11.61
C THR A 95 -20.82 10.28 -11.44
N LEU A 96 -20.23 9.23 -10.86
CA LEU A 96 -20.84 7.89 -10.76
C LEU A 96 -21.12 7.46 -9.32
N GLY A 97 -20.36 8.00 -8.36
CA GLY A 97 -20.32 7.47 -6.99
C GLY A 97 -19.31 6.32 -6.86
N LEU A 98 -18.80 6.13 -5.65
CA LEU A 98 -17.77 5.11 -5.34
C LEU A 98 -18.18 4.09 -4.27
N ARG A 99 -19.19 4.40 -3.46
CA ARG A 99 -19.66 3.55 -2.37
C ARG A 99 -21.12 3.19 -2.59
N LEU A 100 -21.48 2.02 -2.10
CA LEU A 100 -22.87 1.61 -1.92
C LEU A 100 -23.61 2.56 -0.97
N SER A 101 -24.93 2.58 -1.06
CA SER A 101 -25.76 3.18 -0.01
C SER A 101 -25.64 2.41 1.31
N GLU A 102 -26.01 3.01 2.43
CA GLU A 102 -25.93 2.36 3.75
C GLU A 102 -26.76 1.06 3.82
N GLU A 103 -27.91 1.02 3.15
CA GLU A 103 -28.77 -0.17 3.08
C GLU A 103 -28.13 -1.27 2.21
N GLU A 104 -27.58 -0.92 1.06
CA GLU A 104 -26.87 -1.87 0.19
C GLU A 104 -25.57 -2.40 0.82
N GLU A 105 -24.85 -1.56 1.58
CA GLU A 105 -23.66 -1.96 2.32
C GLU A 105 -24.04 -2.90 3.48
N PHE A 106 -25.19 -2.68 4.13
CA PHE A 106 -25.73 -3.56 5.18
C PHE A 106 -26.14 -4.94 4.63
N ASP A 107 -26.82 -4.98 3.48
CA ASP A 107 -27.21 -6.22 2.81
C ASP A 107 -26.01 -6.99 2.23
N GLY A 108 -24.93 -6.27 1.91
CA GLY A 108 -23.71 -6.81 1.32
C GLY A 108 -23.74 -6.84 -0.22
N ALA A 109 -22.56 -6.66 -0.83
CA ALA A 109 -22.41 -6.50 -2.28
C ALA A 109 -22.93 -7.70 -3.10
N ASP A 110 -22.83 -8.92 -2.57
CA ASP A 110 -23.33 -10.13 -3.23
C ASP A 110 -24.85 -10.06 -3.49
N LEU A 111 -25.61 -9.56 -2.50
CA LEU A 111 -27.07 -9.40 -2.61
C LEU A 111 -27.46 -8.08 -3.28
N ALA A 112 -26.77 -6.98 -2.96
CA ALA A 112 -27.09 -5.65 -3.46
C ALA A 112 -26.77 -5.49 -4.96
N ILE A 113 -25.59 -5.93 -5.40
CA ILE A 113 -25.08 -5.75 -6.77
C ILE A 113 -25.32 -7.01 -7.59
N HIS A 114 -24.92 -8.17 -7.07
CA HIS A 114 -24.81 -9.39 -7.87
C HIS A 114 -26.07 -10.28 -7.81
N ARG A 115 -26.98 -10.03 -6.87
CA ARG A 115 -28.23 -10.79 -6.67
C ARG A 115 -27.98 -12.30 -6.46
N ILE A 116 -26.89 -12.63 -5.77
CA ILE A 116 -26.49 -14.00 -5.42
C ILE A 116 -26.23 -14.12 -3.91
N LYS A 117 -26.19 -15.35 -3.41
CA LYS A 117 -25.71 -15.64 -2.05
C LYS A 117 -24.25 -16.10 -2.10
N ALA A 118 -23.46 -15.67 -1.10
CA ALA A 118 -22.06 -16.08 -0.94
C ALA A 118 -21.92 -17.61 -0.74
N ASN A 119 -22.85 -18.20 0.01
CA ASN A 119 -22.84 -19.62 0.37
C ASN A 119 -24.08 -20.32 -0.22
N PRO A 120 -23.93 -21.52 -0.80
CA PRO A 120 -25.03 -22.25 -1.44
C PRO A 120 -26.00 -22.93 -0.44
N GLU A 121 -25.58 -23.11 0.81
CA GLU A 121 -26.27 -23.90 1.83
C GLU A 121 -27.26 -23.08 2.68
N VAL A 122 -27.29 -21.75 2.52
CA VAL A 122 -28.16 -20.82 3.28
C VAL A 122 -29.09 -20.09 2.34
#